data_AF-A0A969IE37-F1
#
_entry.id   AF-A0A969IE37-F1
#
_cell.length_a   1.000
_cell.length_b   1.000
_cell.length_c   1.000
_cell.angle_alpha   90.00
_cell.angle_beta   90.00
_cell.angle_gamma   90.00
#
_symmetry.space_group_name_H-M   'P 1'
#
loop_
_entity.id
_entity.type
_entity.pdbx_description
1 polymer ?
#
loop_
_entity_poly.entity_id
_entity_poly.type
_entity_poly.pdbx_seq_one_letter_code
_entity_poly.pdbx_strand_id
1 'polypeptide(L)'
;MLFASCFFLPFADSTKLVLHVWSRSIILIICFGVIVWLMLKNPGMRIIHFFLAMALFRIGFNWFVIEQRGKENIIAREDGKKIAIITHGKPLFIFGRPFDHSESGIGDKNATSFNIAIHRKEIIRFKTGIDYNSFYLTSPAEVKNIPHEVYYEFNNPGTDKAILIKFAPPINQQIKNNP
;
A
#
# COMPACT_ATOMS: atom_id res chain seq x y z
N MET A 1 23.56 19.20 9.73
CA MET A 1 22.16 18.74 9.57
C MET A 1 22.07 17.30 9.07
N LEU A 2 22.58 16.95 7.87
CA LEU A 2 22.50 15.58 7.30
C LEU A 2 22.99 14.44 8.24
N PHE A 3 24.06 14.67 8.99
CA PHE A 3 24.61 13.69 9.92
C PHE A 3 23.64 13.32 11.07
N ALA A 4 22.95 14.33 11.61
CA ALA A 4 21.97 14.14 12.69
C ALA A 4 20.71 13.43 12.17
N SER A 5 20.33 13.70 10.91
CA SER A 5 19.22 13.02 10.23
C SER A 5 19.45 11.50 10.16
N CYS A 6 20.67 11.06 9.87
CA CYS A 6 21.01 9.64 9.80
C CYS A 6 20.95 8.93 11.15
N PHE A 7 21.20 9.63 12.25
CA PHE A 7 21.09 9.08 13.61
C PHE A 7 19.64 8.92 14.07
N PHE A 8 18.72 9.73 13.55
CA PHE A 8 17.30 9.67 13.89
C PHE A 8 16.50 8.67 13.04
N LEU A 9 17.04 8.22 11.89
CA LEU A 9 16.41 7.23 11.02
C LEU A 9 16.00 5.91 11.73
N PRO A 10 16.77 5.32 12.66
CA PRO A 10 16.36 4.11 13.37
C PRO A 10 15.15 4.32 14.30
N PHE A 11 14.91 5.56 14.71
CA PHE A 11 13.85 5.91 15.67
C PHE A 11 12.55 6.31 14.99
N ALA A 12 12.56 6.62 13.70
CA ALA A 12 11.35 6.91 12.96
C ALA A 12 10.49 5.63 12.80
N ASP A 13 9.20 5.74 13.11
CA ASP A 13 8.27 4.60 13.07
C ASP A 13 8.16 3.98 11.67
N SER A 14 8.30 4.79 10.62
CA SER A 14 8.31 4.33 9.23
C SER A 14 9.45 3.34 8.95
N THR A 15 10.61 3.47 9.59
CA THR A 15 11.83 2.70 9.31
C THR A 15 11.99 1.43 10.14
N LYS A 16 11.15 1.19 11.16
CA LYS A 16 11.16 -0.05 11.97
C LYS A 16 10.87 -1.32 11.16
N LEU A 17 10.31 -1.16 9.95
CA LEU A 17 9.93 -2.24 9.04
C LEU A 17 11.06 -2.74 8.13
N VAL A 18 12.17 -1.99 8.04
CA VAL A 18 13.32 -2.28 7.17
C VAL A 18 14.25 -3.28 7.88
N LEU A 19 14.66 -4.35 7.19
CA LEU A 19 15.50 -5.39 7.80
C LEU A 19 16.94 -4.86 7.93
N HIS A 20 17.55 -4.99 9.11
CA HIS A 20 18.92 -4.50 9.39
C HIS A 20 19.10 -2.96 9.27
N VAL A 21 18.12 -2.16 9.72
CA VAL A 21 18.23 -0.68 9.75
C VAL A 21 19.51 -0.20 10.41
N TRP A 22 19.89 -0.82 11.54
CA TRP A 22 21.06 -0.41 12.31
C TRP A 22 22.37 -0.54 11.51
N SER A 23 22.59 -1.64 10.80
CA SER A 23 23.84 -1.82 10.03
C SER A 23 23.91 -0.83 8.86
N ARG A 24 22.80 -0.58 8.18
CA ARG A 24 22.74 0.39 7.08
C ARG A 24 22.94 1.83 7.55
N SER A 25 22.36 2.20 8.68
CA SER A 25 22.55 3.52 9.29
C SER A 25 24.00 3.73 9.72
N ILE A 26 24.63 2.72 10.33
CA ILE A 26 26.05 2.78 10.73
C ILE A 26 26.95 2.97 9.50
N ILE A 27 26.72 2.20 8.43
CA ILE A 27 27.48 2.34 7.18
C ILE A 27 27.33 3.75 6.60
N LEU A 28 26.11 4.29 6.54
CA LEU A 28 25.87 5.64 6.03
C LEU A 28 26.57 6.70 6.90
N ILE A 29 26.53 6.57 8.22
CA ILE A 29 27.22 7.48 9.15
C ILE A 29 28.73 7.45 8.92
N ILE A 30 29.32 6.27 8.79
CA ILE A 30 30.75 6.12 8.51
C ILE A 30 31.11 6.75 7.16
N CYS A 31 30.36 6.45 6.11
CA CYS A 31 30.60 7.00 4.78
C CYS A 31 30.47 8.54 4.75
N PHE A 32 29.43 9.10 5.37
CA PHE A 32 29.31 10.55 5.51
C PHE A 32 30.46 11.14 6.32
N GLY A 33 30.92 10.46 7.38
CA GLY A 33 32.04 10.90 8.21
C GLY A 33 33.33 11.00 7.39
N VAL A 34 33.61 9.99 6.56
CA VAL A 34 34.74 9.97 5.65
C VAL A 34 34.65 11.11 4.62
N ILE A 35 33.48 11.37 4.05
CA ILE A 35 33.29 12.46 3.08
C ILE A 35 33.54 13.83 3.72
N VAL A 36 33.01 14.05 4.92
CA VAL A 36 33.23 15.31 5.67
C VAL A 36 34.72 15.47 6.01
N TRP A 37 35.37 14.41 6.46
CA TRP A 37 36.80 14.43 6.76
C TRP A 37 37.66 14.74 5.51
N LEU A 38 37.36 14.11 4.38
CA LEU A 38 38.02 14.38 3.10
C LEU A 38 37.79 15.82 2.61
N MET A 39 36.58 16.35 2.83
CA MET A 39 36.23 17.74 2.49
C MET A 39 37.03 18.76 3.33
N LEU A 40 37.33 18.45 4.59
CA LEU A 40 38.18 19.28 5.46
C LEU A 40 39.66 19.19 5.05
N LYS A 41 40.14 18.00 4.70
CA LYS A 41 41.55 17.77 4.31
C LYS A 41 41.90 18.38 2.95
N ASN A 42 40.98 18.33 1.98
CA ASN A 42 41.23 18.74 0.60
C ASN A 42 40.23 19.82 0.13
N PRO A 43 40.41 21.09 0.57
CA PRO A 43 39.47 22.16 0.26
C PRO A 43 39.35 22.48 -1.24
N GLY A 44 40.38 22.19 -2.05
CA GLY A 44 40.36 22.40 -3.51
C GLY A 44 39.37 21.50 -4.25
N MET A 45 38.93 20.40 -3.65
CA MET A 45 38.01 19.43 -4.27
C MET A 45 36.62 19.44 -3.61
N ARG A 46 36.21 20.52 -2.94
CA ARG A 46 34.91 20.61 -2.23
C ARG A 46 33.70 20.23 -3.10
N ILE A 47 33.70 20.62 -4.37
CA ILE A 47 32.61 20.29 -5.31
C ILE A 47 32.45 18.78 -5.49
N ILE A 48 33.56 18.04 -5.61
CA ILE A 48 33.55 16.59 -5.83
C ILE A 48 33.00 15.87 -4.59
N HIS A 49 33.47 16.26 -3.40
CA HIS A 49 32.99 15.71 -2.14
C HIS A 49 31.49 16.00 -1.92
N PHE A 50 31.00 17.16 -2.37
CA PHE A 50 29.58 17.48 -2.34
C PHE A 50 28.74 16.56 -3.24
N PHE A 51 29.17 16.31 -4.48
CA PHE A 51 28.49 15.33 -5.35
C PHE A 51 28.51 13.92 -4.76
N LEU A 52 29.61 13.52 -4.13
CA LEU A 52 29.72 12.23 -3.46
C LEU A 52 28.73 12.13 -2.28
N ALA A 53 28.59 13.20 -1.49
CA ALA A 53 27.60 13.27 -0.41
C ALA A 53 26.16 13.17 -0.94
N MET A 54 25.84 13.85 -2.05
CA MET A 54 24.54 13.77 -2.72
C MET A 54 24.23 12.37 -3.26
N ALA A 55 25.22 11.72 -3.87
CA ALA A 55 25.08 10.34 -4.36
C ALA A 55 24.83 9.37 -3.20
N LEU A 56 25.60 9.49 -2.11
CA LEU A 56 25.42 8.67 -0.91
C LEU A 56 24.05 8.89 -0.26
N PHE A 57 23.60 10.14 -0.18
CA PHE A 57 22.25 10.47 0.29
C PHE A 57 21.18 9.78 -0.56
N ARG A 58 21.32 9.83 -1.88
CA ARG A 58 20.38 9.18 -2.81
C ARG A 58 20.35 7.66 -2.65
N ILE A 59 21.50 7.03 -2.46
CA ILE A 59 21.60 5.58 -2.20
C ILE A 59 20.93 5.24 -0.86
N GLY A 60 21.22 6.01 0.19
CA GLY A 60 20.59 5.83 1.51
C GLY A 60 19.08 5.95 1.45
N PHE A 61 18.56 7.01 0.81
CA PHE A 61 17.13 7.18 0.60
C PHE A 61 16.50 5.99 -0.13
N ASN A 62 17.16 5.51 -1.19
CA ASN A 62 16.67 4.40 -1.99
C ASN A 62 16.57 3.09 -1.18
N TRP A 63 17.54 2.81 -0.30
CA TRP A 63 17.51 1.63 0.57
C TRP A 63 16.32 1.61 1.52
N PHE A 64 15.96 2.75 2.12
CA PHE A 64 14.84 2.80 3.06
C PHE A 64 13.48 2.83 2.35
N VAL A 65 13.37 3.56 1.24
CA VAL A 65 12.10 3.74 0.53
C VAL A 65 11.72 2.51 -0.29
N ILE A 66 12.67 1.83 -0.94
CA ILE A 66 12.37 0.64 -1.74
C ILE A 66 11.82 -0.48 -0.86
N GLU A 67 12.38 -0.70 0.33
CA GLU A 67 11.94 -1.80 1.20
C GLU A 67 10.52 -1.59 1.74
N GLN A 68 10.20 -0.35 2.13
CA GLN A 68 8.83 0.01 2.53
C GLN A 68 7.84 -0.27 1.39
N ARG A 69 8.13 0.22 0.18
CA ARG A 69 7.29 -0.02 -1.01
C ARG A 69 7.23 -1.50 -1.40
N GLY A 70 8.32 -2.24 -1.22
CA GLY A 70 8.40 -3.67 -1.49
C GLY A 70 7.43 -4.46 -0.62
N LYS A 71 7.42 -4.18 0.70
CA LYS A 71 6.53 -4.88 1.63
C LYS A 71 5.05 -4.59 1.37
N GLU A 72 4.68 -3.34 1.14
CA GLU A 72 3.30 -2.96 0.79
C GLU A 72 2.83 -3.65 -0.50
N ASN A 73 3.70 -3.74 -1.51
CA ASN A 73 3.40 -4.46 -2.75
C ASN A 73 3.23 -5.97 -2.55
N ILE A 74 4.01 -6.60 -1.65
CA ILE A 74 3.85 -8.03 -1.35
C ILE A 74 2.50 -8.30 -0.70
N ILE A 75 2.11 -7.49 0.30
CA ILE A 75 0.82 -7.62 0.98
C ILE A 75 -0.33 -7.43 -0.01
N ALA A 76 -0.30 -6.35 -0.80
CA ALA A 76 -1.30 -6.09 -1.82
C ALA A 76 -1.40 -7.22 -2.88
N ARG A 77 -0.27 -7.84 -3.22
CA ARG A 77 -0.23 -9.00 -4.12
C ARG A 77 -0.85 -10.24 -3.51
N GLU A 78 -0.55 -10.55 -2.26
CA GLU A 78 -1.12 -11.72 -1.57
C GLU A 78 -2.63 -11.56 -1.35
N ASP A 79 -3.06 -10.38 -0.90
CA ASP A 79 -4.47 -10.08 -0.71
C ASP A 79 -5.21 -10.07 -2.05
N GLY A 80 -4.62 -9.47 -3.09
CA GLY A 80 -5.20 -9.49 -4.42
C GLY A 80 -5.35 -10.89 -5.00
N LYS A 81 -4.37 -11.78 -4.75
CA LYS A 81 -4.44 -13.20 -5.13
C LYS A 81 -5.57 -13.92 -4.39
N LYS A 82 -5.70 -13.74 -3.08
CA LYS A 82 -6.77 -14.37 -2.28
C LYS A 82 -8.16 -13.92 -2.73
N ILE A 83 -8.35 -12.62 -2.92
CA ILE A 83 -9.62 -12.06 -3.42
C ILE A 83 -9.95 -12.61 -4.80
N ALA A 84 -8.96 -12.69 -5.70
CA ALA A 84 -9.16 -13.27 -7.03
C ALA A 84 -9.58 -14.75 -6.97
N ILE A 85 -9.05 -15.53 -6.02
CA ILE A 85 -9.45 -16.92 -5.79
C ILE A 85 -10.89 -17.00 -5.29
N ILE A 86 -11.25 -16.21 -4.27
CA ILE A 86 -12.61 -16.21 -3.68
C ILE A 86 -13.67 -15.83 -4.73
N THR A 87 -13.34 -14.89 -5.60
CA THR A 87 -14.27 -14.27 -6.55
C THR A 87 -14.16 -14.84 -7.97
N HIS A 88 -13.36 -15.90 -8.17
CA HIS A 88 -13.07 -16.44 -9.50
C HIS A 88 -14.35 -16.85 -10.25
N GLY A 89 -14.51 -16.34 -11.48
CA GLY A 89 -15.69 -16.60 -12.32
C GLY A 89 -16.98 -15.93 -11.86
N LYS A 90 -16.93 -15.09 -10.80
CA LYS A 90 -18.09 -14.36 -10.28
C LYS A 90 -17.90 -12.85 -10.48
N PRO A 91 -18.97 -12.10 -10.74
CA PRO A 91 -18.88 -10.65 -10.94
C PRO A 91 -18.33 -9.96 -9.68
N LEU A 92 -17.36 -9.06 -9.89
CA LEU A 92 -16.69 -8.30 -8.84
C LEU A 92 -16.66 -6.82 -9.24
N PHE A 93 -17.10 -5.97 -8.32
CA PHE A 93 -17.13 -4.53 -8.52
C PHE A 93 -16.50 -3.80 -7.34
N ILE A 94 -16.13 -2.54 -7.56
CA ILE A 94 -15.86 -1.62 -6.47
C ILE A 94 -17.19 -0.92 -6.15
N PHE A 95 -17.62 -1.05 -4.90
CA PHE A 95 -18.75 -0.29 -4.37
C PHE A 95 -18.23 1.02 -3.78
N GLY A 96 -18.95 2.11 -4.02
CA GLY A 96 -18.57 3.43 -3.55
C GLY A 96 -18.66 4.51 -4.62
N ARG A 97 -18.25 5.73 -4.24
CA ARG A 97 -18.27 6.90 -5.12
C ARG A 97 -16.96 6.98 -5.93
N PRO A 98 -17.00 6.96 -7.27
CA PRO A 98 -15.80 6.85 -8.12
C PRO A 98 -14.80 8.03 -8.03
N PHE A 99 -15.17 9.14 -7.38
CA PHE A 99 -14.35 10.36 -7.30
C PHE A 99 -14.07 10.83 -5.86
N ASP A 100 -14.47 10.06 -4.84
CA ASP A 100 -14.23 10.42 -3.44
C ASP A 100 -12.93 9.75 -2.96
N HIS A 101 -11.80 10.12 -3.57
CA HIS A 101 -10.47 9.58 -3.23
C HIS A 101 -10.09 9.80 -1.74
N SER A 102 -10.79 10.69 -1.04
CA SER A 102 -10.65 10.95 0.39
C SER A 102 -11.40 9.97 1.30
N GLU A 103 -12.44 9.28 0.80
CA GLU A 103 -13.34 8.48 1.63
C GLU A 103 -13.49 7.02 1.14
N SER A 104 -13.45 6.77 -0.17
CA SER A 104 -13.47 5.41 -0.70
C SER A 104 -12.04 4.88 -0.74
N GLY A 105 -11.64 4.17 0.33
CA GLY A 105 -10.29 3.62 0.43
C GLY A 105 -9.87 2.76 -0.78
N ILE A 106 -10.83 2.20 -1.53
CA ILE A 106 -10.58 1.27 -2.63
C ILE A 106 -10.80 1.98 -3.98
N GLY A 107 -9.78 2.69 -4.45
CA GLY A 107 -9.75 3.23 -5.81
C GLY A 107 -9.25 2.23 -6.85
N ASP A 108 -9.50 2.53 -8.12
CA ASP A 108 -8.94 1.89 -9.33
C ASP A 108 -7.41 1.94 -9.42
N LYS A 109 -6.79 2.87 -8.69
CA LYS A 109 -5.32 3.07 -8.62
C LYS A 109 -4.66 2.37 -7.44
N ASN A 110 -5.37 1.51 -6.74
CA ASN A 110 -4.82 0.80 -5.60
C ASN A 110 -4.01 -0.44 -6.04
N ALA A 111 -2.84 -0.65 -5.43
CA ALA A 111 -2.01 -1.84 -5.59
C ALA A 111 -2.80 -3.16 -5.45
N THR A 112 -3.74 -3.25 -4.52
CA THR A 112 -4.55 -4.48 -4.36
C THR A 112 -5.50 -4.68 -5.54
N SER A 113 -6.20 -3.64 -5.99
CA SER A 113 -7.11 -3.70 -7.15
C SER A 113 -6.36 -4.10 -8.44
N PHE A 114 -5.14 -3.61 -8.61
CA PHE A 114 -4.25 -3.96 -9.71
C PHE A 114 -3.87 -5.45 -9.69
N ASN A 115 -3.48 -5.98 -8.52
CA ASN A 115 -3.14 -7.39 -8.38
C ASN A 115 -4.35 -8.32 -8.60
N ILE A 116 -5.54 -7.92 -8.16
CA ILE A 116 -6.77 -8.65 -8.46
C ILE A 116 -7.01 -8.68 -9.97
N ALA A 117 -6.87 -7.54 -10.66
CA ALA A 117 -7.05 -7.44 -12.10
C ALA A 117 -6.06 -8.32 -12.88
N ILE A 118 -4.80 -8.37 -12.47
CA ILE A 118 -3.79 -9.30 -13.03
C ILE A 118 -4.24 -10.75 -12.88
N HIS A 119 -4.65 -11.15 -11.67
CA HIS A 119 -5.00 -12.53 -11.38
C HIS A 119 -6.32 -12.97 -12.06
N ARG A 120 -7.27 -12.06 -12.24
CA ARG A 120 -8.55 -12.32 -12.91
C ARG A 120 -8.51 -12.11 -14.42
N LYS A 121 -7.49 -11.42 -14.94
CA LYS A 121 -7.43 -10.92 -16.33
C LYS A 121 -8.64 -10.06 -16.71
N GLU A 122 -9.13 -9.28 -15.75
CA GLU A 122 -10.35 -8.47 -15.87
C GLU A 122 -10.15 -7.12 -15.17
N ILE A 123 -10.67 -6.04 -15.76
CA ILE A 123 -10.69 -4.71 -15.14
C ILE A 123 -11.88 -4.62 -14.20
N ILE A 124 -11.63 -4.39 -12.91
CA ILE A 124 -12.67 -4.19 -11.91
C ILE A 124 -13.29 -2.82 -12.11
N ARG A 125 -14.61 -2.77 -12.25
CA ARG A 125 -15.35 -1.53 -12.50
C ARG A 125 -16.07 -1.06 -11.25
N PHE A 126 -16.30 0.25 -11.17
CA PHE A 126 -17.22 0.80 -10.18
C PHE A 126 -18.66 0.44 -10.52
N LYS A 127 -19.46 0.17 -9.49
CA LYS A 127 -20.89 -0.06 -9.62
C LYS A 127 -21.62 0.64 -8.47
N THR A 128 -22.54 1.53 -8.82
CA THR A 128 -23.35 2.31 -7.87
C THR A 128 -24.61 1.57 -7.41
N GLY A 129 -25.10 0.61 -8.19
CA GLY A 129 -26.26 -0.20 -7.86
C GLY A 129 -25.91 -1.46 -7.07
N ILE A 130 -26.76 -1.83 -6.13
CA ILE A 130 -26.66 -3.09 -5.38
C ILE A 130 -27.21 -4.24 -6.23
N ASP A 131 -26.40 -5.27 -6.42
CA ASP A 131 -26.79 -6.55 -6.99
C ASP A 131 -26.32 -7.66 -6.05
N TYR A 132 -27.28 -8.42 -5.54
CA TYR A 132 -27.10 -9.44 -4.51
C TYR A 132 -26.32 -10.67 -4.98
N ASN A 133 -26.08 -10.84 -6.29
CA ASN A 133 -25.30 -11.96 -6.82
C ASN A 133 -23.82 -11.61 -7.06
N SER A 134 -23.45 -10.34 -6.90
CA SER A 134 -22.11 -9.84 -7.16
C SER A 134 -21.30 -9.62 -5.88
N PHE A 135 -19.99 -9.74 -6.01
CA PHE A 135 -19.04 -9.35 -4.97
C PHE A 135 -18.70 -7.87 -5.09
N TYR A 136 -18.44 -7.24 -3.95
CA TYR A 136 -18.04 -5.84 -3.87
C TYR A 136 -16.81 -5.68 -3.00
N LEU A 137 -15.89 -4.83 -3.46
CA LEU A 137 -14.83 -4.26 -2.63
C LEU A 137 -15.32 -2.91 -2.12
N THR A 138 -15.28 -2.70 -0.80
CA THR A 138 -15.71 -1.44 -0.17
C THR A 138 -14.95 -1.14 1.12
N SER A 139 -15.03 0.11 1.58
CA SER A 139 -14.69 0.46 2.97
C SER A 139 -15.82 0.05 3.92
N PRO A 140 -15.52 -0.42 5.16
CA PRO A 140 -16.52 -0.68 6.19
C PRO A 140 -17.45 0.50 6.48
N ALA A 141 -16.95 1.73 6.35
CA ALA A 141 -17.72 2.94 6.59
C ALA A 141 -18.89 3.10 5.60
N GLU A 142 -18.71 2.69 4.34
CA GLU A 142 -19.71 2.84 3.28
C GLU A 142 -20.89 1.87 3.42
N VAL A 143 -20.69 0.74 4.11
CA VAL A 143 -21.68 -0.34 4.23
C VAL A 143 -22.19 -0.55 5.65
N LYS A 144 -21.86 0.36 6.58
CA LYS A 144 -22.22 0.27 8.01
C LYS A 144 -23.71 -0.01 8.26
N ASN A 145 -24.60 0.52 7.42
CA ASN A 145 -26.06 0.40 7.56
C ASN A 145 -26.72 -0.46 6.48
N ILE A 146 -25.94 -1.21 5.70
CA ILE A 146 -26.46 -2.02 4.61
C ILE A 146 -26.23 -3.50 4.97
N PRO A 147 -27.25 -4.37 4.97
CA PRO A 147 -27.06 -5.79 5.25
C PRO A 147 -26.07 -6.43 4.26
N HIS A 148 -24.98 -6.98 4.77
CA HIS A 148 -23.94 -7.62 3.96
C HIS A 148 -23.24 -8.75 4.73
N GLU A 149 -22.62 -9.64 3.98
CA GLU A 149 -21.75 -10.69 4.49
C GLU A 149 -20.30 -10.38 4.08
N VAL A 150 -19.37 -10.47 5.02
CA VAL A 150 -17.94 -10.21 4.81
C VAL A 150 -17.23 -11.52 4.50
N TYR A 151 -16.54 -11.56 3.36
CA TYR A 151 -15.80 -12.75 2.88
C TYR A 151 -14.31 -12.63 3.12
N TYR A 152 -13.78 -11.41 3.12
CA TYR A 152 -12.35 -11.16 3.36
C TYR A 152 -12.13 -9.73 3.83
N GLU A 153 -11.28 -9.56 4.86
CA GLU A 153 -10.78 -8.26 5.28
C GLU A 153 -9.32 -8.13 4.86
N PHE A 154 -8.94 -6.97 4.35
CA PHE A 154 -7.57 -6.71 3.95
C PHE A 154 -7.16 -5.28 4.26
N ASN A 155 -5.86 -5.10 4.48
CA ASN A 155 -5.31 -3.77 4.66
C ASN A 155 -4.98 -3.18 3.30
N ASN A 156 -5.39 -1.95 3.11
CA ASN A 156 -5.08 -1.22 1.92
C ASN A 156 -3.94 -0.21 2.20
N PRO A 157 -2.76 -0.33 1.57
CA PRO A 157 -1.67 0.61 1.80
C PRO A 157 -2.10 2.06 1.56
N GLY A 158 -2.04 2.89 2.59
CA GLY A 158 -2.39 4.32 2.54
C GLY A 158 -3.85 4.69 2.86
N THR A 159 -4.73 3.72 3.15
CA THR A 159 -6.12 3.97 3.59
C THR A 159 -6.53 3.01 4.71
N ASP A 160 -7.70 3.23 5.32
CA ASP A 160 -8.26 2.32 6.32
C ASP A 160 -8.53 0.90 5.76
N LYS A 161 -8.91 -0.01 6.66
CA LYS A 161 -9.30 -1.39 6.33
C LYS A 161 -10.30 -1.44 5.16
N ALA A 162 -10.07 -2.38 4.26
CA ALA A 162 -10.93 -2.68 3.13
C ALA A 162 -11.56 -4.07 3.29
N ILE A 163 -12.77 -4.23 2.76
CA ILE A 163 -13.52 -5.48 2.88
C ILE A 163 -14.07 -5.95 1.54
N LEU A 164 -14.03 -7.26 1.34
CA LEU A 164 -14.74 -7.98 0.30
C LEU A 164 -16.08 -8.45 0.86
N ILE A 165 -17.17 -8.04 0.24
CA ILE A 165 -18.51 -8.32 0.72
C ILE A 165 -19.43 -8.86 -0.37
N LYS A 166 -20.57 -9.39 0.07
CA LYS A 166 -21.76 -9.62 -0.75
C LYS A 166 -22.97 -9.06 -0.01
N PHE A 167 -23.84 -8.31 -0.70
CA PHE A 167 -25.04 -7.76 -0.07
C PHE A 167 -26.06 -8.87 0.18
N ALA A 168 -26.73 -8.82 1.34
CA ALA A 168 -27.81 -9.74 1.67
C ALA A 168 -29.13 -9.24 1.04
N PRO A 169 -29.94 -10.12 0.43
CA PRO A 169 -31.23 -9.73 -0.10
C PRO A 169 -32.17 -9.29 1.04
N PRO A 170 -33.04 -8.30 0.81
CA PRO A 170 -34.07 -7.92 1.79
C PRO A 170 -35.01 -9.10 2.03
N ILE A 171 -35.46 -9.28 3.28
CA ILE A 171 -36.30 -10.40 3.74
C ILE A 171 -37.49 -10.68 2.79
N ASN A 172 -38.08 -9.63 2.20
CA ASN A 172 -39.22 -9.74 1.28
C ASN A 172 -38.90 -10.42 -0.08
N GLN A 173 -37.63 -10.51 -0.48
CA GLN A 173 -37.21 -11.20 -1.71
C GLN A 173 -36.84 -12.68 -1.48
N GLN A 174 -36.55 -13.08 -0.24
CA GLN A 174 -36.27 -14.48 0.08
C GLN A 174 -37.53 -15.36 0.00
N ILE A 175 -38.71 -14.78 0.30
CA ILE A 175 -40.00 -15.47 0.26
C ILE A 175 -40.44 -15.80 -1.19
N LYS A 176 -40.00 -15.03 -2.18
CA LYS A 176 -40.36 -15.26 -3.60
C LYS A 176 -39.54 -16.34 -4.31
N ASN A 177 -38.40 -16.76 -3.74
CA ASN A 177 -37.47 -17.69 -4.38
C ASN A 177 -37.47 -19.10 -3.76
N ASN A 178 -38.33 -19.36 -2.78
CA ASN A 178 -38.60 -20.72 -2.29
C ASN A 178 -39.93 -21.20 -2.91
N PRO A 179 -39.92 -22.06 -3.95
CA PRO A 179 -41.08 -22.86 -4.31
C PRO A 179 -41.42 -23.88 -3.21
#